data_AF-A0A843I5S1-F1
#
_entry.id   AF-A0A843I5S1-F1
#
_cell.length_a   1.000
_cell.length_b   1.000
_cell.length_c   1.000
_cell.angle_alpha   90.00
_cell.angle_beta   90.00
_cell.angle_gamma   90.00
#
_symmetry.space_group_name_H-M   'P 1'
#
loop_
_entity.id
_entity.type
_entity.pdbx_description
1 polymer ?
#
loop_
_entity_poly.entity_id
_entity_poly.type
_entity_poly.pdbx_seq_one_letter_code
_entity_poly.pdbx_strand_id
1 'polypeptide(L)'
;MPLGHEVGLNHGFNILIVPNAVAVRFVAQMNAREFFTNFAPLRCSASAQAKIRHICWGMFAVAWGLWPALARLAWDDLPNLHRDFCTKAKGKDCRLYAIEDAESLFGPLPDKPWER
;
A
#
# COMPACT_ATOMS: atom_id res chain seq x y z
N MET A 1 31.62 -28.30 -34.06
CA MET A 1 30.19 -28.56 -33.76
C MET A 1 29.72 -27.52 -32.77
N PRO A 2 28.95 -26.49 -33.17
CA PRO A 2 28.28 -25.61 -32.23
C PRO A 2 26.89 -26.18 -31.91
N LEU A 3 26.62 -26.43 -30.62
CA LEU A 3 25.26 -26.60 -30.10
C LEU A 3 24.79 -25.23 -29.61
N GLY A 4 24.15 -24.49 -30.50
CA GLY A 4 23.44 -23.25 -30.18
C GLY A 4 22.02 -23.38 -30.69
N HIS A 5 21.15 -24.03 -29.92
CA HIS A 5 19.72 -24.02 -30.19
C HIS A 5 19.11 -22.88 -29.37
N GLU A 6 18.93 -21.71 -29.99
CA GLU A 6 18.14 -20.63 -29.41
C GLU A 6 16.71 -21.14 -29.24
N VAL A 7 16.35 -21.47 -28.00
CA VAL A 7 14.97 -21.81 -27.67
C VAL A 7 14.18 -20.50 -27.69
N GLY A 8 13.58 -20.19 -28.84
CA GLY A 8 12.62 -19.10 -28.99
C GLY A 8 11.36 -19.38 -28.18
N LEU A 9 11.43 -19.18 -26.86
CA LEU A 9 10.27 -19.22 -25.99
C LEU A 9 9.47 -17.94 -26.18
N ASN A 10 8.26 -18.07 -26.73
CA ASN A 10 7.27 -17.00 -26.80
C ASN A 10 7.16 -16.29 -25.44
N HIS A 11 7.16 -14.95 -25.43
CA HIS A 11 7.12 -14.12 -24.21
C HIS A 11 6.02 -14.55 -23.21
N GLY A 12 4.90 -15.10 -23.70
CA GLY A 12 3.79 -15.57 -22.87
C GLY A 12 4.09 -16.79 -21.99
N PHE A 13 5.07 -17.62 -22.32
CA PHE A 13 5.45 -18.79 -21.50
C PHE A 13 6.49 -18.42 -20.43
N ASN A 14 7.29 -17.37 -20.69
CA ASN A 14 8.40 -16.97 -19.82
C ASN A 14 7.92 -16.26 -18.54
N ILE A 15 6.74 -15.60 -18.56
CA ILE A 15 6.18 -14.92 -17.38
C ILE A 15 5.78 -15.87 -16.25
N LEU A 16 5.54 -17.16 -16.54
CA LEU A 16 5.07 -18.14 -15.55
C LEU A 16 6.16 -18.56 -14.55
N ILE A 17 7.43 -18.37 -14.93
CA ILE A 17 8.59 -18.67 -14.07
C ILE A 17 9.15 -17.41 -13.39
N VAL A 18 8.57 -16.24 -13.66
CA VAL A 18 8.99 -14.96 -13.09
C VAL A 18 8.52 -14.88 -11.63
N PRO A 19 9.41 -14.56 -10.67
CA PRO A 19 9.02 -14.50 -9.27
C PRO A 19 8.09 -13.30 -8.98
N ASN A 20 7.22 -13.45 -7.97
CA ASN A 20 6.33 -12.37 -7.48
C ASN A 20 7.06 -11.09 -7.03
N ALA A 21 8.38 -11.15 -6.85
CA ALA A 21 9.22 -10.01 -6.49
C ALA A 21 9.58 -9.12 -7.69
N VAL A 22 9.26 -9.52 -8.93
CA VAL A 22 9.54 -8.70 -10.11
C VAL A 22 8.79 -7.37 -10.03
N ALA A 23 9.54 -6.30 -10.28
CA ALA A 23 9.01 -4.95 -10.29
C ALA A 23 8.06 -4.77 -11.48
N VAL A 24 6.88 -4.24 -11.19
CA VAL A 24 5.87 -3.90 -12.18
C VAL A 24 5.52 -2.41 -12.09
N ARG A 25 5.10 -1.83 -13.21
CA ARG A 25 4.55 -0.48 -13.28
C ARG A 25 3.12 -0.57 -13.80
N PHE A 26 2.20 0.02 -13.07
CA PHE A 26 0.80 0.10 -13.46
C PHE A 26 0.20 1.42 -12.98
N VAL A 27 -0.89 1.82 -13.62
CA VAL A 27 -1.68 2.98 -13.21
C VAL A 27 -2.93 2.47 -12.52
N ALA A 28 -3.19 2.98 -11.32
CA ALA A 28 -4.43 2.73 -10.60
C ALA A 28 -5.27 4.00 -10.62
N GLN A 29 -6.54 3.86 -11.00
CA GLN A 29 -7.53 4.93 -10.92
C GLN A 29 -8.66 4.46 -10.00
N MET A 30 -9.02 5.32 -9.05
CA MET A 30 -10.13 5.10 -8.14
C MET A 30 -10.74 6.45 -7.74
N ASN A 31 -12.03 6.46 -7.45
CA ASN A 31 -12.68 7.65 -6.90
C ASN A 31 -12.34 7.80 -5.40
N ALA A 32 -12.61 8.98 -4.84
CA ALA A 32 -12.27 9.29 -3.45
C ALA A 32 -12.99 8.36 -2.44
N ARG A 33 -14.26 8.01 -2.69
CA ARG A 33 -15.00 7.08 -1.83
C ARG A 33 -14.30 5.72 -1.78
N GLU A 34 -14.01 5.13 -2.93
CA GLU A 34 -13.31 3.85 -3.02
C GLU A 34 -11.95 3.89 -2.34
N PHE A 35 -11.20 4.99 -2.50
CA PHE A 35 -9.92 5.15 -1.82
C PHE A 35 -10.08 5.21 -0.29
N PHE A 36 -10.90 6.12 0.24
CA PHE A 36 -10.97 6.38 1.67
C PHE A 36 -11.77 5.35 2.45
N THR A 37 -12.86 4.81 1.88
CA THR A 37 -13.77 3.93 2.63
C THR A 37 -13.51 2.45 2.41
N ASN A 38 -12.87 2.06 1.29
CA ASN A 38 -12.62 0.65 0.96
C ASN A 38 -11.12 0.33 0.93
N PHE A 39 -10.35 1.05 0.13
CA PHE A 39 -8.94 0.73 -0.07
C PHE A 39 -8.08 1.02 1.16
N ALA A 40 -8.14 2.25 1.68
CA ALA A 40 -7.35 2.68 2.83
C ALA A 40 -7.58 1.82 4.08
N PRO A 41 -8.81 1.56 4.56
CA PRO A 41 -8.99 0.75 5.77
C PRO A 41 -8.51 -0.70 5.59
N LEU A 42 -8.59 -1.25 4.38
CA LEU A 42 -8.11 -2.61 4.13
C LEU A 42 -6.59 -2.69 3.95
N ARG A 43 -5.97 -1.67 3.34
CA ARG A 43 -4.55 -1.74 2.92
C ARG A 43 -3.60 -0.93 3.80
N CYS A 44 -4.06 0.13 4.45
CA CYS A 44 -3.26 0.91 5.38
C CYS A 44 -3.26 0.31 6.81
N SER A 45 -4.08 -0.72 7.07
CA SER A 45 -4.13 -1.40 8.36
C SER A 45 -2.86 -2.21 8.66
N ALA A 46 -2.55 -2.41 9.95
CA ALA A 46 -1.46 -3.28 10.38
C ALA A 46 -1.67 -4.77 10.01
N SER A 47 -2.92 -5.15 9.71
CA SER A 47 -3.29 -6.48 9.25
C SER A 47 -2.91 -6.74 7.79
N ALA A 48 -2.75 -5.69 6.98
CA ALA A 48 -2.33 -5.80 5.60
C ALA A 48 -0.86 -6.23 5.45
N GLN A 49 -0.51 -6.74 4.26
CA GLN A 49 0.88 -7.02 3.91
C GLN A 49 1.72 -5.74 3.91
N ALA A 50 2.93 -5.80 4.45
CA ALA A 50 3.71 -4.61 4.73
C ALA A 50 4.07 -3.78 3.47
N LYS A 51 4.30 -4.42 2.30
CA LYS A 51 4.56 -3.72 1.03
C LYS A 51 3.40 -2.83 0.59
N ILE A 52 2.19 -3.39 0.55
CA ILE A 52 1.01 -2.62 0.11
C ILE A 52 0.60 -1.58 1.14
N ARG A 53 0.87 -1.85 2.43
CA ARG A 53 0.65 -0.88 3.50
C ARG A 53 1.52 0.36 3.38
N HIS A 54 2.80 0.17 3.06
CA HIS A 54 3.72 1.29 2.80
C HIS A 54 3.24 2.13 1.61
N ILE A 55 2.87 1.48 0.50
CA ILE A 55 2.29 2.15 -0.68
C ILE A 55 0.99 2.88 -0.33
N CYS A 56 0.10 2.25 0.44
CA CYS A 56 -1.17 2.83 0.87
C CYS A 56 -0.98 4.13 1.64
N TRP A 57 -0.05 4.17 2.60
CA TRP A 57 0.25 5.38 3.34
C TRP A 57 0.91 6.47 2.49
N GLY A 58 1.74 6.09 1.51
CA GLY A 58 2.24 7.03 0.51
C GLY A 58 1.13 7.65 -0.33
N MET A 59 0.18 6.85 -0.80
CA MET A 59 -1.02 7.34 -1.50
C MET A 59 -1.87 8.24 -0.59
N PHE A 60 -1.99 7.89 0.69
CA PHE A 60 -2.77 8.66 1.67
C PHE A 60 -2.14 10.03 1.94
N ALA A 61 -0.80 10.11 2.02
CA ALA A 61 -0.08 11.38 2.13
C ALA A 61 -0.33 12.29 0.91
N VAL A 62 -0.30 11.72 -0.30
CA VAL A 62 -0.66 12.47 -1.53
C VAL A 62 -2.12 12.94 -1.48
N ALA A 63 -3.05 12.08 -1.08
CA ALA A 63 -4.47 12.42 -0.97
C ALA A 63 -4.72 13.52 0.08
N TRP A 64 -3.95 13.55 1.16
CA TRP A 64 -4.00 14.60 2.18
C TRP A 64 -3.58 15.96 1.62
N GLY A 65 -2.55 16.00 0.77
CA GLY A 65 -2.14 17.23 0.10
C GLY A 65 -3.18 17.78 -0.88
N LEU A 66 -3.91 16.89 -1.56
CA LEU A 66 -4.94 17.28 -2.54
C LEU A 66 -6.28 17.65 -1.88
N TRP A 67 -6.71 16.90 -0.86
CA TRP A 67 -8.01 17.05 -0.21
C TRP A 67 -7.90 17.00 1.32
N PRO A 68 -7.30 18.01 1.97
CA PRO A 68 -6.96 17.96 3.39
C PRO A 68 -8.17 17.83 4.31
N ALA A 69 -9.29 18.47 3.98
CA ALA A 69 -10.52 18.35 4.78
C ALA A 69 -11.07 16.92 4.79
N LEU A 70 -11.14 16.27 3.61
CA LEU A 70 -11.63 14.91 3.49
C LEU A 70 -10.65 13.91 4.10
N ALA A 71 -9.34 14.11 3.90
CA ALA A 71 -8.31 13.23 4.45
C ALA A 71 -8.30 13.24 5.98
N ARG A 72 -8.52 14.39 6.62
CA ARG A 72 -8.67 14.48 8.09
C ARG A 72 -9.89 13.73 8.60
N LEU A 73 -11.04 13.90 7.95
CA LEU A 73 -12.26 13.15 8.31
C LEU A 73 -12.04 11.65 8.17
N ALA A 74 -11.44 11.21 7.05
CA ALA A 74 -11.12 9.80 6.84
C ALA A 74 -10.08 9.30 7.86
N TRP A 75 -9.08 10.10 8.19
CA TRP A 75 -8.05 9.77 9.18
C TRP A 75 -8.65 9.48 10.56
N ASP A 76 -9.60 10.29 10.99
CA ASP A 76 -10.28 10.10 12.27
C ASP A 76 -11.18 8.87 12.28
N ASP A 77 -11.79 8.56 11.13
CA ASP A 77 -12.73 7.43 11.02
C ASP A 77 -12.08 6.09 10.63
N LEU A 78 -10.83 6.10 10.13
CA LEU A 78 -10.08 4.90 9.69
C LEU A 78 -10.18 3.70 10.65
N PRO A 79 -10.00 3.87 11.99
CA PRO A 79 -10.14 2.78 12.95
C PRO A 79 -11.53 2.13 12.98
N ASN A 80 -12.58 2.89 12.64
CA ASN A 80 -13.97 2.45 12.69
C ASN A 80 -14.45 1.86 11.36
N LEU A 81 -13.81 2.25 10.24
CA LEU A 81 -14.22 1.83 8.90
C LEU A 81 -14.03 0.32 8.65
N HIS A 82 -13.13 -0.35 9.38
CA HIS A 82 -12.97 -1.79 9.27
C HIS A 82 -12.55 -2.45 10.58
N ARG A 83 -13.21 -3.54 10.95
CA ARG A 83 -12.98 -4.30 12.20
C ARG A 83 -11.51 -4.69 12.40
N ASP A 84 -10.84 -5.11 11.33
CA ASP A 84 -9.46 -5.60 11.40
C ASP A 84 -8.40 -4.50 11.31
N PHE A 85 -8.80 -3.22 11.28
CA PHE A 85 -7.85 -2.12 11.17
C PHE A 85 -6.89 -2.09 12.37
N CYS A 86 -7.47 -2.25 13.57
CA CYS A 86 -6.79 -2.10 14.86
C CYS A 86 -6.32 -3.41 15.50
N THR A 87 -6.58 -4.58 14.92
CA THR A 87 -6.39 -5.87 15.59
C THR A 87 -4.96 -6.13 16.06
N LYS A 88 -3.94 -5.53 15.42
CA LYS A 88 -2.53 -5.68 15.82
C LYS A 88 -1.98 -4.56 16.71
N ALA A 89 -2.74 -3.49 16.94
CA ALA A 89 -2.23 -2.26 17.56
C ALA A 89 -2.05 -2.34 19.09
N LYS A 90 -2.56 -3.39 19.76
CA LYS A 90 -2.34 -3.67 21.21
C LYS A 90 -2.45 -2.44 22.14
N GLY A 91 -3.43 -1.56 21.92
CA GLY A 91 -3.66 -0.37 22.76
C GLY A 91 -2.89 0.89 22.36
N LYS A 92 -2.10 0.85 21.28
CA LYS A 92 -1.53 2.04 20.63
C LYS A 92 -2.50 2.62 19.60
N ASP A 93 -2.25 3.85 19.15
CA ASP A 93 -2.93 4.37 17.96
C ASP A 93 -2.62 3.47 16.75
N CYS A 94 -3.67 2.83 16.22
CA CYS A 94 -3.55 1.84 15.16
C CYS A 94 -2.97 2.42 13.87
N ARG A 95 -3.22 3.71 13.61
CA ARG A 95 -2.76 4.41 12.41
C ARG A 95 -1.25 4.60 12.48
N LEU A 96 -0.77 5.16 13.60
CA LEU A 96 0.65 5.39 13.84
C LEU A 96 1.41 4.07 13.90
N TYR A 97 0.87 3.06 14.61
CA TYR A 97 1.48 1.73 14.64
C TYR A 97 1.62 1.12 13.24
N ALA A 98 0.59 1.25 12.38
CA ALA A 98 0.64 0.73 11.03
C ALA A 98 1.65 1.46 10.13
N ILE A 99 1.84 2.77 10.36
CA ILE A 99 2.87 3.58 9.69
C ILE A 99 4.26 3.14 10.16
N GLU A 100 4.51 3.10 11.47
CA GLU A 100 5.79 2.68 12.04
C GLU A 100 6.21 1.28 11.57
N ASP A 101 5.28 0.31 11.57
CA ASP A 101 5.51 -1.06 11.12
C ASP A 101 5.75 -1.14 9.59
N ALA A 102 5.26 -0.18 8.81
CA ALA A 102 5.58 -0.07 7.38
C ALA A 102 6.98 0.53 7.17
N GLU A 103 7.29 1.61 7.90
CA GLU A 103 8.55 2.33 7.77
C GLU A 103 9.76 1.51 8.27
N SER A 104 9.58 0.70 9.31
CA SER A 104 10.64 -0.18 9.82
C SER A 104 11.11 -1.20 8.78
N LEU A 105 10.26 -1.55 7.81
CA LEU A 105 10.55 -2.57 6.78
C LEU A 105 10.96 -1.97 5.42
N PHE A 106 10.42 -0.81 5.05
CA PHE A 106 10.60 -0.21 3.72
C PHE A 106 11.25 1.17 3.73
N GLY A 107 11.63 1.68 4.90
CA GLY A 107 12.15 3.03 5.08
C GLY A 107 11.04 4.08 5.24
N PRO A 108 11.43 5.32 5.59
CA PRO A 108 10.49 6.39 5.90
C PRO A 108 9.62 6.74 4.69
N LEU A 109 8.37 7.12 4.97
CA LEU A 109 7.49 7.72 3.98
C LEU A 109 8.04 9.09 3.55
N PRO A 110 7.88 9.47 2.27
CA PRO A 110 8.42 10.72 1.75
C PRO A 110 7.73 11.98 2.31
N ASP A 111 6.46 11.86 2.73
CA ASP A 111 5.72 12.94 3.36
C ASP A 111 4.78 12.39 4.45
N LYS A 112 4.61 13.16 5.53
CA LYS A 112 3.78 12.84 6.70
C LYS A 112 2.91 14.05 7.08
N PRO A 113 1.91 14.39 6.25
CA PRO A 113 1.15 15.62 6.42
C PRO A 113 0.25 15.66 7.65
N TRP A 114 0.05 14.53 8.33
CA TRP A 114 -0.68 14.41 9.60
C TRP A 114 0.14 14.85 10.84
N GLU A 115 1.45 15.11 10.68
CA GLU A 115 2.31 15.63 11.75
C GLU A 115 2.38 17.17 11.78
N ARG A 116 1.72 17.85 10.82
CA ARG A 116 1.76 19.31 10.62
C ARG A 116 0.55 20.03 11.20
#